data_AF-A0A4U0VKA9-F1
#
_entry.id   AF-A0A4U0VKA9-F1
#
_cell.length_a   1.000
_cell.length_b   1.000
_cell.length_c   1.000
_cell.angle_alpha   90.00
_cell.angle_beta   90.00
_cell.angle_gamma   90.00
#
_symmetry.space_group_name_H-M   'P 1'
#
loop_
_entity.id
_entity.type
_entity.pdbx_description
1 polymer ?
#
loop_
_entity_poly.entity_id
_entity_poly.type
_entity_poly.pdbx_seq_one_letter_code
_entity_poly.pdbx_strand_id
1 'polypeptide(L)'
;MTDMAMPDARPTEMHAWDAQQHEDALAHLERLQEMLDALRSTLPLLVAPLLHQDASRSHMFVAIKKAAATATNDLRTFRDEWISGRTQHMLSHTKESLLKDGDVTKANDVARYGWLKEDQ
;
A
#
# COMPACT_ATOMS: atom_id res chain seq x y z
N MET A 1 15.68 51.64 22.03
CA MET A 1 15.55 50.37 22.78
C MET A 1 14.37 49.63 22.18
N THR A 2 14.70 48.44 21.72
CA THR A 2 13.92 47.42 21.01
C THR A 2 12.61 47.08 21.72
N ASP A 3 11.51 46.97 20.97
CA ASP A 3 10.52 45.91 21.19
C ASP A 3 9.82 45.63 19.86
N MET A 4 10.42 44.73 19.09
CA MET A 4 9.89 44.25 17.81
C MET A 4 9.06 43.01 18.16
N ALA A 5 7.76 43.21 18.31
CA ALA A 5 6.81 42.14 18.56
C ALA A 5 6.94 41.08 17.44
N MET A 6 7.41 39.90 17.84
CA MET A 6 7.43 38.70 17.01
C MET A 6 6.01 38.43 16.50
N PRO A 7 5.80 38.17 15.21
CA PRO A 7 4.52 37.68 14.74
C PRO A 7 4.30 36.31 15.38
N ASP A 8 3.18 36.20 16.07
CA ASP A 8 2.64 34.99 16.68
C ASP A 8 2.72 33.83 15.67
N ALA A 9 3.72 32.96 15.86
CA ALA A 9 3.88 31.75 15.10
C ALA A 9 2.78 30.79 15.56
N ARG A 10 1.57 31.01 15.03
CA ARG A 10 0.46 30.07 15.14
C ARG A 10 1.00 28.68 14.80
N PRO A 11 0.75 27.66 15.63
CA PRO A 11 1.10 26.30 15.28
C PRO A 11 0.52 26.03 13.89
N THR A 12 1.35 25.60 12.96
CA THR A 12 0.89 25.14 11.65
C THR A 12 -0.10 24.02 11.91
N GLU A 13 -1.39 24.33 11.91
CA GLU A 13 -2.43 23.32 11.95
C GLU A 13 -2.27 22.52 10.66
N MET A 14 -1.63 21.35 10.77
CA MET A 14 -1.74 20.32 9.74
C MET A 14 -3.22 20.17 9.46
N HIS A 15 -3.62 20.55 8.25
CA HIS A 15 -5.01 20.52 7.82
C HIS A 15 -5.56 19.12 8.11
N ALA A 16 -6.52 19.03 9.03
CA ALA A 16 -7.14 17.76 9.37
C ALA A 16 -7.76 17.19 8.10
N TRP A 17 -7.39 15.96 7.74
CA TRP A 17 -7.97 15.31 6.58
C TRP A 17 -9.49 15.22 6.74
N ASP A 18 -10.21 15.44 5.64
CA ASP A 18 -11.65 15.20 5.62
C ASP A 18 -11.96 13.69 5.54
N ALA A 19 -13.23 13.31 5.67
CA ALA A 19 -13.65 11.91 5.63
C ALA A 19 -13.29 11.24 4.28
N GLN A 20 -13.41 11.96 3.16
CA GLN A 20 -13.12 11.43 1.83
C GLN A 20 -11.64 11.09 1.67
N GLN A 21 -10.75 11.95 2.19
CA GLN A 21 -9.31 11.74 2.16
C GLN A 21 -8.90 10.49 2.97
N HIS A 22 -9.57 10.23 4.09
CA HIS A 22 -9.34 9.01 4.87
C HIS A 22 -9.83 7.76 4.12
N GLU A 23 -11.01 7.79 3.51
CA GLU A 23 -11.52 6.69 2.68
C GLU A 23 -10.60 6.40 1.50
N ASP A 24 -10.15 7.43 0.78
CA ASP A 24 -9.25 7.29 -0.37
C ASP A 24 -7.87 6.75 0.03
N ALA A 25 -7.42 7.01 1.26
CA ALA A 25 -6.21 6.45 1.82
C ALA A 25 -6.37 4.98 2.23
N LEU A 26 -7.51 4.62 2.83
CA LEU A 26 -7.85 3.22 3.14
C LEU A 26 -7.94 2.39 1.85
N ALA A 27 -8.59 2.92 0.82
CA ALA A 27 -8.64 2.30 -0.51
C ALA A 27 -7.25 2.14 -1.12
N HIS A 28 -6.35 3.10 -0.92
CA HIS A 28 -4.97 3.01 -1.42
C HIS A 28 -4.16 1.95 -0.67
N LEU A 29 -4.32 1.86 0.66
CA LEU A 29 -3.71 0.81 1.47
C LEU A 29 -4.19 -0.58 1.08
N GLU A 30 -5.48 -0.73 0.78
CA GLU A 30 -6.05 -1.99 0.32
C GLU A 30 -5.40 -2.44 -1.01
N ARG A 31 -5.25 -1.54 -2.00
CA ARG A 31 -4.52 -1.87 -3.25
C ARG A 31 -3.09 -2.29 -3.00
N LEU A 32 -2.35 -1.57 -2.15
CA LEU A 32 -0.98 -1.94 -1.80
C LEU A 32 -0.92 -3.33 -1.16
N GLN A 33 -1.93 -3.69 -0.38
CA GLN A 33 -2.03 -5.03 0.20
C GLN A 33 -2.29 -6.09 -0.88
N GLU A 34 -3.20 -5.86 -1.82
CA GLU A 34 -3.44 -6.78 -2.95
C GLU A 34 -2.18 -7.03 -3.77
N MET A 35 -1.39 -5.99 -4.03
CA MET A 35 -0.11 -6.10 -4.73
C MET A 35 0.90 -6.95 -3.96
N LEU A 36 0.97 -6.82 -2.62
CA LEU A 36 1.81 -7.67 -1.78
C LEU A 36 1.35 -9.14 -1.79
N ASP A 37 0.04 -9.37 -1.79
CA ASP A 37 -0.53 -10.72 -1.83
C ASP A 37 -0.29 -11.40 -3.20
N ALA A 38 -0.33 -10.65 -4.29
CA ALA A 38 0.09 -11.11 -5.61
C ALA A 38 1.59 -11.49 -5.62
N LEU A 39 2.46 -10.65 -5.04
CA LEU A 39 3.89 -10.94 -4.91
C LEU A 39 4.15 -12.20 -4.07
N ARG A 40 3.44 -12.38 -2.95
CA ARG A 40 3.54 -13.60 -2.13
C ARG A 40 3.15 -14.86 -2.90
N SER A 41 2.18 -14.74 -3.81
CA SER A 41 1.71 -15.85 -4.64
C SER A 41 2.72 -16.28 -5.72
N THR A 42 3.74 -15.46 -6.01
CA THR A 42 4.77 -15.76 -7.01
C THR A 42 5.53 -17.05 -6.74
N LEU A 43 6.02 -17.25 -5.50
CA LEU A 43 6.82 -18.44 -5.17
C LEU A 43 6.01 -19.73 -5.34
N PRO A 44 4.77 -19.83 -4.81
CA PRO A 44 3.87 -20.95 -5.14
C PRO A 44 3.69 -21.16 -6.64
N LEU A 45 3.49 -20.10 -7.43
CA LEU A 45 3.26 -20.20 -8.88
C LEU A 45 4.50 -20.67 -9.67
N LEU A 46 5.70 -20.30 -9.23
CA LEU A 46 6.96 -20.77 -9.83
C LEU A 46 7.24 -22.23 -9.53
N VAL A 47 6.91 -22.69 -8.32
CA VAL A 47 7.20 -24.05 -7.87
C VAL A 47 6.11 -25.03 -8.31
N ALA A 48 4.85 -24.60 -8.39
CA ALA A 48 3.72 -25.47 -8.73
C ALA A 48 3.95 -26.33 -9.99
N PRO A 49 4.46 -25.80 -11.13
CA PRO A 49 4.71 -26.61 -12.32
C PRO A 49 5.71 -27.75 -12.09
N LEU A 50 6.67 -27.59 -11.17
CA LEU A 50 7.68 -28.59 -10.83
C LEU A 50 7.12 -29.74 -9.97
N LEU A 51 5.98 -29.52 -9.32
CA LEU A 51 5.32 -30.51 -8.48
C LEU A 51 4.37 -31.42 -9.28
N HIS A 52 4.07 -31.09 -10.54
CA HIS A 52 3.20 -31.88 -11.39
C HIS A 52 3.99 -33.01 -12.08
N GLN A 53 3.68 -34.26 -11.70
CA GLN A 53 4.39 -35.45 -12.21
C GLN A 53 4.14 -35.72 -13.70
N ASP A 54 3.01 -35.25 -14.25
CA ASP A 54 2.58 -35.52 -15.63
C ASP A 54 2.77 -34.33 -16.59
N ALA A 55 3.37 -33.23 -16.13
CA ALA A 55 3.56 -32.05 -16.98
C ALA A 55 4.72 -32.27 -17.96
N SER A 56 4.48 -32.01 -19.25
CA SER A 56 5.56 -32.02 -20.24
C SER A 56 6.58 -30.91 -19.92
N ARG A 57 7.86 -31.16 -20.22
CA ARG A 57 8.95 -30.19 -19.98
C ARG A 57 8.70 -28.84 -20.64
N SER A 58 8.10 -28.83 -21.83
CA SER A 58 7.72 -27.61 -22.54
C SER A 58 6.62 -26.84 -21.80
N HIS A 59 5.60 -27.54 -21.29
CA HIS A 59 4.53 -26.91 -20.51
C HIS A 59 5.05 -26.32 -19.20
N MET A 60 5.90 -27.04 -18.47
CA MET A 60 6.56 -26.54 -17.25
C MET A 60 7.39 -25.28 -17.53
N PHE A 61 8.21 -25.29 -18.58
CA PHE A 61 9.03 -24.14 -18.95
C PHE A 61 8.19 -22.90 -19.27
N VAL A 62 7.11 -23.06 -20.04
CA VAL A 62 6.19 -21.96 -20.36
C VAL A 62 5.52 -21.41 -19.10
N ALA A 63 5.05 -22.27 -18.21
CA ALA A 63 4.41 -21.86 -16.96
C ALA A 63 5.37 -21.09 -16.04
N ILE A 64 6.58 -21.61 -15.84
CA ILE A 64 7.62 -20.96 -15.02
C ILE A 64 8.01 -19.60 -15.63
N LYS A 65 8.23 -19.56 -16.96
CA LYS A 65 8.58 -18.31 -17.65
C LYS A 65 7.48 -17.26 -17.49
N LYS A 66 6.22 -17.66 -17.63
CA LYS A 66 5.07 -16.75 -17.44
C LYS A 66 5.03 -16.23 -16.01
N ALA A 67 5.12 -17.11 -15.01
CA ALA A 67 5.11 -16.73 -13.60
C ALA A 67 6.27 -15.78 -13.25
N ALA A 68 7.48 -16.04 -13.75
CA ALA A 68 8.64 -15.18 -13.53
C ALA A 68 8.47 -13.78 -14.16
N ALA A 69 7.92 -13.72 -15.38
CA ALA A 69 7.65 -12.46 -16.06
C ALA A 69 6.59 -11.62 -15.33
N THR A 70 5.49 -12.25 -14.92
CA THR A 70 4.43 -11.62 -14.11
C THR A 70 5.00 -11.09 -12.80
N ALA A 71 5.74 -11.91 -12.05
CA ALA A 71 6.35 -11.48 -10.79
C ALA A 71 7.30 -10.29 -10.93
N THR A 72 8.10 -10.26 -12.00
CA THR A 72 9.01 -9.15 -12.28
C THR A 72 8.23 -7.87 -12.54
N ASN A 73 7.13 -7.96 -13.28
CA ASN A 73 6.25 -6.83 -13.53
C ASN A 73 5.59 -6.34 -12.24
N ASP A 74 5.00 -7.25 -11.48
CA ASP A 74 4.27 -6.94 -10.25
C ASP A 74 5.20 -6.31 -9.21
N LEU A 75 6.45 -6.78 -9.12
CA LEU A 75 7.45 -6.21 -8.21
C LEU A 75 7.84 -4.80 -8.60
N ARG A 76 7.99 -4.54 -9.90
CA ARG A 76 8.25 -3.19 -10.40
C ARG A 76 7.06 -2.27 -10.09
N THR A 77 5.84 -2.67 -10.44
CA THR A 77 4.64 -1.88 -10.17
C THR A 77 4.48 -1.60 -8.68
N PHE A 78 4.66 -2.61 -7.82
CA PHE A 78 4.62 -2.42 -6.37
C PHE A 78 5.68 -1.44 -5.90
N ARG A 79 6.92 -1.56 -6.38
CA ARG A 79 7.99 -0.64 -6.01
C ARG A 79 7.67 0.79 -6.41
N ASP A 80 7.17 1.00 -7.63
CA ASP A 80 6.83 2.32 -8.16
C ASP A 80 5.69 2.95 -7.33
N GLU A 81 4.66 2.18 -7.00
CA GLU A 81 3.57 2.64 -6.12
C GLU A 81 4.04 2.88 -4.68
N TRP A 82 4.92 2.03 -4.15
CA TRP A 82 5.45 2.15 -2.80
C TRP A 82 6.25 3.44 -2.61
N ILE A 83 7.09 3.79 -3.58
CA ILE A 83 7.90 5.03 -3.53
C ILE A 83 7.13 6.26 -4.00
N SER A 84 5.89 6.12 -4.44
CA SER A 84 5.10 7.24 -4.93
C SER A 84 4.87 8.29 -3.84
N GLY A 85 4.79 9.56 -4.24
CA GLY A 85 4.53 10.66 -3.32
C GLY A 85 3.22 10.48 -2.54
N ARG A 86 2.19 9.90 -3.17
CA ARG A 86 0.91 9.57 -2.52
C ARG A 86 1.10 8.59 -1.37
N THR A 87 1.78 7.47 -1.61
CA THR A 87 2.03 6.45 -0.57
C THR A 87 2.86 7.02 0.56
N GLN A 88 3.95 7.73 0.23
CA GLN A 88 4.85 8.30 1.25
C GLN A 88 4.17 9.38 2.09
N HIS A 89 3.34 10.22 1.47
CA HIS A 89 2.55 11.23 2.18
C HIS A 89 1.54 10.60 3.13
N MET A 90 0.80 9.58 2.67
CA MET A 90 -0.17 8.85 3.49
C MET A 90 0.49 8.15 4.69
N LEU A 91 1.62 7.48 4.48
CA LEU A 91 2.36 6.81 5.55
C LEU A 91 2.93 7.83 6.56
N SER A 92 3.42 8.98 6.08
CA SER A 92 3.88 10.07 6.94
C SER A 92 2.75 10.64 7.79
N HIS A 93 1.61 10.95 7.18
CA HIS A 93 0.42 11.44 7.88
C HIS A 93 -0.07 10.45 8.94
N THR A 94 -0.09 9.14 8.62
CA THR A 94 -0.49 8.09 9.57
C THR A 94 0.45 8.05 10.77
N LYS A 95 1.76 8.16 10.54
CA LYS A 95 2.77 8.19 11.61
C LYS A 95 2.62 9.44 12.49
N GLU A 96 2.38 10.59 11.89
CA GLU A 96 2.15 11.85 12.62
C GLU A 96 0.86 11.79 13.44
N SER A 97 -0.21 11.21 12.88
CA SER A 97 -1.47 10.96 13.59
C SER A 97 -1.26 10.06 14.81
N LEU A 98 -0.50 8.97 14.68
CA LEU A 98 -0.21 8.06 15.79
C LEU A 98 0.63 8.73 16.89
N LEU A 99 1.54 9.62 16.53
CA LEU A 99 2.33 10.40 17.50
C LEU A 99 1.47 11.43 18.26
N LYS A 100 0.44 11.96 17.60
CA LYS A 100 -0.49 12.94 18.17
C LYS A 100 -1.56 12.27 19.05
N ASP A 101 -2.11 11.16 18.59
CA ASP A 101 -3.10 10.35 19.29
C ASP A 101 -2.68 8.87 19.22
N GLY A 102 -2.12 8.37 20.32
CA GLY A 102 -1.64 7.00 20.44
C GLY A 102 -2.75 5.97 20.64
N ASP A 103 -4.01 6.40 20.78
CA ASP A 103 -5.14 5.50 20.96
C ASP A 103 -5.61 4.91 19.63
N VAL A 104 -5.15 3.70 19.32
CA VAL A 104 -5.57 2.94 18.14
C VAL A 104 -6.76 2.02 18.40
N THR A 105 -7.38 2.05 19.59
CA THR A 105 -8.47 1.12 19.94
C THR A 105 -9.68 1.29 19.02
N LYS A 106 -9.93 2.50 18.53
CA LYS A 106 -11.01 2.82 17.57
C LYS A 106 -10.80 2.19 16.19
N ALA A 107 -9.58 1.78 15.85
CA ALA A 107 -9.32 1.10 14.59
C ALA A 107 -9.96 -0.30 14.53
N ASN A 108 -10.37 -0.88 15.68
CA ASN A 108 -11.11 -2.15 15.70
C ASN A 108 -12.49 -2.05 15.05
N ASP A 109 -13.09 -0.86 15.02
CA ASP A 109 -14.39 -0.62 14.41
C ASP A 109 -14.29 -0.29 12.90
N VAL A 110 -13.07 -0.13 12.39
CA VAL A 110 -12.79 0.20 10.99
C VAL A 110 -12.57 -1.09 10.21
N ALA A 111 -13.32 -1.28 9.13
CA ALA A 111 -13.16 -2.45 8.26
C ALA A 111 -11.74 -2.48 7.64
N ARG A 112 -11.15 -3.68 7.57
CA ARG A 112 -9.82 -3.85 6.94
C ARG A 112 -9.88 -3.80 5.41
N TYR A 113 -11.02 -4.18 4.82
CA TYR A 113 -11.23 -4.31 3.38
C TYR A 113 -12.59 -3.72 2.99
N GLY A 114 -12.81 -3.53 1.70
CA GLY A 114 -14.06 -3.00 1.14
C GLY A 114 -14.03 -1.49 0.88
N TRP A 115 -12.84 -0.91 0.79
CA TRP A 115 -12.62 0.51 0.48
C TRP A 115 -12.35 0.75 -1.00
N LEU A 116 -12.02 -0.30 -1.76
CA LEU A 116 -11.97 -0.25 -3.21
C LEU A 116 -13.38 -0.01 -3.75
N LYS A 117 -13.56 1.13 -4.42
CA LYS A 117 -14.76 1.37 -5.23
C LYS A 117 -14.68 0.40 -6.42
N GLU A 118 -15.71 -0.43 -6.62
CA GLU A 118 -15.87 -1.15 -7.88
C GLU A 118 -15.90 -0.10 -8.99
N ASP A 119 -14.92 -0.14 -9.89
CA ASP A 119 -14.89 0.75 -11.06
C ASP A 119 -16.22 0.57 -11.81
N GLN A 120 -17.01 1.65 -11.84
CA GLN A 120 -18.29 1.71 -12.54
C GLN A 120 -18.08 1.94 -14.05
#